data_AF-A0AAN5YQI5-F1
#
_entry.id   AF-A0AAN5YQI5-F1
#
_cell.length_a   1.000
_cell.length_b   1.000
_cell.length_c   1.000
_cell.angle_alpha   90.00
_cell.angle_beta   90.00
_cell.angle_gamma   90.00
#
_symmetry.space_group_name_H-M   'P 1'
#
loop_
_entity.id
_entity.type
_entity.pdbx_description
1 polymer ?
#
loop_
_entity_poly.entity_id
_entity_poly.type
_entity_poly.pdbx_seq_one_letter_code
_entity_poly.pdbx_strand_id
1 'polypeptide(L)'
;MATLLKWARHTFRRSPSLPIWLPTSGFDTVSPSKILDEERFDEFKKGQFYPVNIGDVFGAKYQIIGKLGFGVTSTVWLARDLEYAVLVPFARNQHQLM
;
A
#
# COMPACT_ATOMS: atom_id res chain seq x y z
N MET A 1 -14.79 27.75 -30.94
CA MET A 1 -14.94 26.34 -31.35
C MET A 1 -13.80 25.52 -30.77
N ALA A 2 -13.95 24.94 -29.58
CA ALA A 2 -12.88 24.15 -28.94
C ALA A 2 -13.48 23.11 -27.99
N THR A 3 -14.17 22.12 -28.53
CA THR A 3 -14.85 21.08 -27.73
C THR A 3 -14.56 19.67 -28.21
N LEU A 4 -13.39 19.44 -28.82
CA LEU A 4 -13.04 18.13 -29.40
C LEU A 4 -11.80 17.47 -28.77
N LEU A 5 -11.00 18.16 -27.94
CA LEU A 5 -9.77 17.58 -27.38
C LEU A 5 -9.93 16.82 -26.06
N LYS A 6 -11.09 16.87 -25.40
CA LYS A 6 -11.27 16.25 -24.07
C LYS A 6 -11.50 14.73 -24.12
N TRP A 7 -11.88 14.19 -25.28
CA TRP A 7 -12.18 12.76 -25.44
C TRP A 7 -10.95 11.89 -25.72
N ALA A 8 -9.88 12.49 -26.28
CA ALA A 8 -8.67 11.76 -26.68
C ALA A 8 -7.84 11.22 -25.51
N ARG A 9 -8.09 11.67 -24.27
CA ARG A 9 -7.36 11.21 -23.07
C ARG A 9 -7.96 9.95 -22.44
N HIS A 10 -9.19 9.60 -22.81
CA HIS A 10 -9.92 8.50 -22.17
C HIS A 10 -9.68 7.13 -22.85
N THR A 11 -9.12 7.12 -24.07
CA THR A 11 -8.93 5.90 -24.87
C THR A 11 -7.54 5.29 -24.77
N PHE A 12 -6.64 5.85 -23.95
CA PHE A 12 -5.34 5.25 -23.62
C PHE A 12 -5.30 4.78 -22.16
N ARG A 13 -6.41 4.24 -21.64
CA ARG A 13 -6.33 3.46 -20.40
C ARG A 13 -5.52 2.20 -20.71
N ARG A 14 -4.32 2.09 -20.12
CA ARG A 14 -3.61 0.81 -20.09
C ARG A 14 -4.53 -0.21 -19.42
N SER A 15 -4.54 -1.43 -19.94
CA SER A 15 -5.19 -2.54 -19.22
C SER A 15 -4.61 -2.59 -17.81
N PRO A 16 -5.43 -2.66 -16.75
CA PRO A 16 -4.94 -2.81 -15.39
C PRO A 16 -3.93 -3.95 -15.34
N SER A 17 -2.72 -3.64 -14.90
CA SER A 17 -1.68 -4.63 -14.72
C SER A 17 -2.08 -5.60 -13.63
N LEU A 18 -1.76 -6.89 -13.82
CA LEU A 18 -2.01 -7.89 -12.79
C LEU A 18 -1.12 -7.64 -11.56
N PRO A 19 -1.59 -8.03 -10.36
CA PRO A 19 -0.74 -8.09 -9.18
C PRO A 19 0.51 -8.93 -9.46
N ILE A 20 1.67 -8.45 -9.03
CA ILE A 20 2.94 -9.15 -9.15
C ILE A 20 3.02 -10.23 -8.07
N TRP A 21 3.55 -11.40 -8.41
CA TRP A 21 3.91 -12.39 -7.40
C TRP A 21 5.20 -11.97 -6.71
N LEU A 22 5.14 -11.75 -5.39
CA LEU A 22 6.29 -11.39 -4.59
C LEU A 22 6.84 -12.66 -3.92
N PRO A 23 8.17 -12.88 -3.94
CA PRO A 23 8.75 -14.01 -3.25
C PRO A 23 8.45 -13.91 -1.75
N THR A 24 7.98 -15.00 -1.16
CA THR A 24 7.64 -15.08 0.27
C THR A 24 8.79 -15.65 1.12
N SER A 25 9.89 -16.06 0.48
CA SER A 25 11.05 -16.68 1.13
C SER A 25 12.36 -16.15 0.54
N GLY A 26 13.48 -16.50 1.16
CA GLY A 26 14.82 -16.01 0.77
C GLY A 26 15.23 -14.70 1.45
N PHE A 27 14.53 -14.32 2.52
CA PHE A 27 14.84 -13.16 3.34
C PHE A 27 15.10 -13.58 4.79
N ASP A 28 15.99 -12.86 5.46
CA ASP A 28 16.24 -13.06 6.88
C ASP A 28 15.01 -12.65 7.69
N THR A 29 14.50 -13.58 8.49
CA THR A 29 13.36 -13.31 9.36
C THR A 29 13.84 -12.70 10.66
N VAL A 30 13.25 -11.57 11.04
CA VAL A 30 13.52 -10.94 12.33
C VAL A 30 12.97 -11.81 13.46
N SER A 31 13.76 -12.02 14.52
CA SER A 31 13.30 -12.77 15.69
C SER A 31 12.02 -12.14 16.28
N PRO A 32 10.99 -12.92 16.62
CA PRO A 32 9.77 -12.43 17.28
C PRO A 32 10.04 -11.74 18.63
N SER A 33 11.20 -12.00 19.24
CA SER A 33 11.63 -11.37 20.50
C SER A 33 12.19 -9.96 20.32
N LYS A 34 12.45 -9.52 19.08
CA LYS A 34 13.00 -8.19 18.80
C LYS A 34 11.84 -7.20 18.74
N ILE A 35 11.78 -6.31 19.73
CA ILE A 35 10.82 -5.19 19.74
C ILE A 35 11.19 -4.22 18.62
N LEU A 36 10.26 -4.00 17.69
CA LEU A 36 10.39 -3.00 16.63
C LEU A 36 10.08 -1.60 17.17
N ASP A 37 10.54 -0.55 16.49
CA ASP A 37 10.31 0.82 16.95
C ASP A 37 8.81 1.18 16.97
N GLU A 38 8.03 0.62 16.04
CA GLU A 38 6.57 0.69 15.99
C GLU A 38 5.91 0.15 17.27
N GLU A 39 6.41 -0.99 17.75
CA GLU A 39 5.84 -1.70 18.90
C GLU A 39 6.11 -0.99 20.22
N ARG A 40 6.93 0.06 20.22
CA ARG A 40 7.10 0.93 21.38
C ARG A 40 5.90 1.84 21.62
N PHE A 41 5.07 2.09 20.59
CA PHE A 41 3.85 2.88 20.70
C PHE A 41 2.71 2.03 21.26
N ASP A 42 2.03 2.53 22.29
CA ASP A 42 0.98 1.77 22.97
C ASP A 42 -0.25 1.56 22.08
N GLU A 43 -0.52 2.48 21.14
CA GLU A 43 -1.55 2.33 20.11
C GLU A 43 -1.26 1.12 19.20
N PHE A 44 0.02 0.84 18.93
CA PHE A 44 0.44 -0.32 18.14
C PHE A 44 0.21 -1.61 18.91
N LYS A 45 0.62 -1.65 20.18
CA LYS A 45 0.39 -2.81 21.08
C LYS A 45 -1.09 -3.13 21.28
N LYS A 46 -1.95 -2.10 21.29
CA LYS A 46 -3.41 -2.24 21.40
C LYS A 46 -4.06 -2.79 20.12
N GLY A 47 -3.28 -3.09 19.07
CA GLY A 47 -3.79 -3.61 17.80
C GLY A 47 -4.65 -2.60 17.05
N GLN A 48 -4.48 -1.29 17.31
CA GLN A 48 -5.35 -0.27 16.70
C GLN A 48 -4.97 0.06 15.25
N PHE A 49 -3.84 -0.44 14.76
CA PHE A 49 -3.48 -0.35 13.36
C PHE A 49 -4.08 -1.51 12.58
N TYR A 50 -4.65 -1.19 11.42
CA TYR A 50 -5.06 -2.22 10.48
C TYR A 50 -3.83 -2.94 9.93
N PRO A 51 -3.75 -4.27 10.03
CA PRO A 51 -2.61 -5.02 9.51
C PRO A 51 -2.54 -4.85 7.98
N VAL A 52 -1.32 -4.65 7.48
CA VAL A 52 -1.03 -4.56 6.05
C VAL A 52 0.14 -5.47 5.76
N ASN A 53 -0.02 -6.39 4.82
CA ASN A 53 1.01 -7.30 4.37
C ASN A 53 1.55 -6.89 3.00
N ILE A 54 2.82 -7.21 2.76
CA ILE A 54 3.42 -7.11 1.43
C ILE A 54 2.66 -8.06 0.49
N GLY A 55 2.22 -7.55 -0.66
CA GLY A 55 1.42 -8.28 -1.63
C GLY A 55 -0.08 -8.03 -1.55
N ASP A 56 -0.60 -7.47 -0.44
CA ASP A 56 -2.03 -7.15 -0.29
C ASP A 56 -2.49 -6.21 -1.41
N VAL A 57 -3.73 -6.39 -1.88
CA VAL A 57 -4.33 -5.53 -2.91
C VAL A 57 -5.53 -4.79 -2.33
N PHE A 58 -5.41 -3.47 -2.23
CA PHE A 58 -6.47 -2.58 -1.74
C PHE A 58 -7.28 -2.00 -2.91
N GLY A 59 -8.62 -2.13 -2.82
CA GLY A 59 -9.55 -1.57 -3.79
C GLY A 59 -9.35 -2.07 -5.23
N ALA A 60 -8.80 -3.28 -5.39
CA ALA A 60 -8.40 -3.86 -6.69
C ALA A 60 -7.42 -3.00 -7.51
N LYS A 61 -6.77 -2.01 -6.88
CA LYS A 61 -5.96 -0.99 -7.55
C LYS A 61 -4.57 -0.84 -6.96
N TYR A 62 -4.40 -0.94 -5.66
CA TYR A 62 -3.12 -0.67 -5.00
C TYR A 62 -2.56 -1.96 -4.43
N GLN A 63 -1.53 -2.51 -5.07
CA GLN A 63 -0.79 -3.65 -4.53
C GLN A 63 0.33 -3.15 -3.61
N ILE A 64 0.39 -3.59 -2.37
CA ILE A 64 1.43 -3.22 -1.42
C ILE A 64 2.76 -3.90 -1.79
N ILE A 65 3.82 -3.10 -1.88
CA ILE A 65 5.17 -3.54 -2.27
C ILE A 65 6.13 -3.53 -1.08
N GLY A 66 5.98 -2.57 -0.16
CA GLY A 66 6.86 -2.45 1.00
C GLY A 66 6.43 -1.34 1.94
N LYS A 67 6.97 -1.34 3.15
CA LYS A 67 6.70 -0.31 4.15
C LYS A 67 7.66 0.87 3.95
N LEU A 68 7.13 2.10 3.97
CA LEU A 68 7.93 3.33 3.90
C LEU A 68 8.12 3.96 5.28
N GLY A 69 7.15 3.81 6.17
CA GLY A 69 7.24 4.35 7.52
C GLY A 69 5.98 4.18 8.33
N PHE A 70 5.99 4.75 9.53
CA PHE A 70 4.88 4.74 10.47
C PHE A 70 4.89 6.02 11.31
N GLY A 71 3.74 6.35 11.86
CA GLY A 71 3.57 7.39 12.86
C GLY A 71 2.56 6.93 13.91
N VAL A 72 2.14 7.87 14.76
CA VAL A 72 1.24 7.59 15.89
C VAL A 72 -0.11 7.01 15.43
N THR A 73 -0.64 7.46 14.29
CA THR A 73 -2.01 7.14 13.84
C THR A 73 -2.08 6.51 12.45
N SER A 74 -0.94 6.37 11.77
CA SER A 74 -0.91 5.86 10.39
C SER A 74 0.34 5.05 10.09
N THR A 75 0.22 4.17 9.10
CA THR A 75 1.36 3.52 8.46
C THR A 75 1.38 3.92 6.99
N VAL A 76 2.58 4.15 6.46
CA VAL A 76 2.79 4.56 5.07
C VAL A 76 3.52 3.43 4.35
N TRP A 77 2.96 3.04 3.22
CA TRP A 77 3.41 1.93 2.40
C TRP A 77 3.69 2.42 0.99
N LEU A 78 4.62 1.77 0.32
CA LEU A 78 4.81 1.89 -1.11
C LEU A 78 3.84 0.91 -1.76
N ALA A 79 2.96 1.40 -2.62
CA ALA A 79 2.05 0.59 -3.39
C ALA A 79 2.29 0.76 -4.89
N ARG A 80 2.01 -0.28 -5.66
CA ARG A 80 1.92 -0.22 -7.12
C ARG A 80 0.47 0.02 -7.50
N ASP A 81 0.20 1.13 -8.16
CA ASP A 81 -1.06 1.38 -8.83
C ASP A 81 -1.17 0.47 -10.05
N LEU A 82 -2.11 -0.47 -10.02
CA LEU A 82 -2.31 -1.46 -11.06
C LEU A 82 -2.91 -0.84 -12.33
N GLU A 83 -3.66 0.27 -12.24
CA GLU A 83 -4.28 0.95 -13.39
C GLU A 83 -3.22 1.66 -14.25
N TYR A 84 -2.28 2.34 -13.59
CA TYR A 84 -1.25 3.14 -14.27
C TYR A 84 0.14 2.48 -14.28
N ALA A 85 0.31 1.36 -13.57
CA ALA A 85 1.58 0.65 -13.37
C ALA A 85 2.68 1.54 -12.77
N VAL A 86 2.33 2.44 -11.85
CA VAL A 86 3.26 3.38 -11.18
C VAL A 86 3.33 3.12 -9.67
N LEU A 87 4.46 3.49 -9.06
CA LEU A 87 4.62 3.40 -7.61
C LEU A 87 4.09 4.66 -6.94
N VAL A 88 3.27 4.50 -5.90
CA VAL A 88 2.61 5.59 -5.17
C VAL A 88 2.69 5.36 -3.66
N PRO A 89 2.74 6.42 -2.83
CA PRO A 89 2.53 6.31 -1.39
C PRO A 89 1.08 5.88 -1.10
N PHE A 90 0.91 4.94 -0.18
CA PHE A 90 -0.37 4.45 0.32
C PHE A 90 -0.38 4.55 1.85
N ALA A 91 -1.23 5.43 2.39
CA ALA A 91 -1.38 5.61 3.82
C ALA A 91 -2.57 4.80 4.34
N ARG A 92 -2.37 4.07 5.43
CA ARG A 92 -3.42 3.36 6.16
C ARG A 92 -3.58 3.98 7.54
N ASN A 93 -4.77 4.54 7.79
CA ASN A 93 -5.11 5.21 9.05
C ASN A 93 -5.91 4.27 9.96
N GLN A 94 -5.77 4.47 11.28
CA GLN A 94 -6.51 3.71 12.30
C GLN A 94 -8.04 3.90 12.23
N HIS A 95 -8.52 5.07 11.80
CA HIS A 95 -9.96 5.42 11.82
C HIS A 95 -10.75 5.07 10.55
N GLN A 96 -10.14 4.46 9.54
CA GLN A 96 -10.77 4.27 8.23
C GLN A 96 -11.69 3.02 8.16
N LEU A 97 -12.26 2.62 9.29
CA LEU A 97 -13.15 1.46 9.48
C LEU A 97 -14.56 1.86 9.97
N MET A 98 -15.07 3.03 9.55
CA MET A 98 -16.51 3.29 9.47
C MET A 98 -16.92 3.45 8.00
#